data_AF-A0A9Q9J7R7-F1
#
_entry.id   AF-A0A9Q9J7R7-F1
#
_cell.length_a   1.000
_cell.length_b   1.000
_cell.length_c   1.000
_cell.angle_alpha   90.00
_cell.angle_beta   90.00
_cell.angle_gamma   90.00
#
_symmetry.space_group_name_H-M   'P 1'
#
loop_
_entity.id
_entity.type
_entity.pdbx_description
1 polymer ?
#
loop_
_entity_poly.entity_id
_entity_poly.type
_entity_poly.pdbx_seq_one_letter_code
_entity_poly.pdbx_strand_id
1 'polypeptide(L)' 'MKEKKNTAFGVRLNDRHVELLDSLISEGKAKNRNGAVQYVLNMYQIKEEKK' A
#
# COMPACT_ATOMS: atom_id res chain seq x y z
N MET A 1 15.09 -13.20 3.84
CA MET A 1 15.46 -11.77 4.00
C MET A 1 14.32 -10.94 3.45
N LYS A 2 13.93 -9.83 4.09
CA LYS A 2 12.93 -8.92 3.48
C LYS A 2 13.46 -8.48 2.11
N GLU A 3 12.69 -8.70 1.06
CA GLU A 3 13.05 -8.27 -0.29
C GLU A 3 13.39 -6.78 -0.29
N LYS A 4 14.47 -6.42 -0.98
CA LYS A 4 14.89 -5.02 -1.09
C LYS A 4 14.00 -4.32 -2.12
N LYS A 5 13.20 -3.36 -1.65
CA LYS A 5 12.39 -2.49 -2.52
C LYS A 5 13.30 -1.43 -3.15
N ASN A 6 13.75 -1.66 -4.38
CA ASN A 6 14.73 -0.79 -5.05
C ASN A 6 14.13 0.09 -6.17
N THR A 7 12.87 -0.14 -6.54
CA THR A 7 12.20 0.58 -7.63
C THR A 7 11.22 1.60 -7.06
N ALA A 8 11.41 2.87 -7.42
CA ALA A 8 10.45 3.94 -7.14
C ALA A 8 9.45 4.07 -8.30
N PHE A 9 8.20 4.43 -7.99
CA PHE A 9 7.19 4.77 -8.98
C PHE A 9 6.33 5.93 -8.49
N GLY A 10 5.88 6.77 -9.42
CA GLY A 10 4.93 7.84 -9.15
C GLY A 10 3.53 7.44 -9.60
N VAL A 11 2.51 7.78 -8.83
CA VAL A 11 1.11 7.54 -9.18
C VAL A 11 0.29 8.81 -8.94
N ARG A 12 -0.66 9.09 -9.83
CA ARG A 12 -1.65 10.16 -9.63
C ARG A 12 -2.85 9.59 -8.88
N LEU A 13 -3.24 10.24 -7.79
CA LEU A 13 -4.32 9.82 -6.92
C LEU A 13 -5.37 10.93 -6.85
N ASN A 14 -6.63 10.55 -6.65
CA ASN A 14 -7.69 11.47 -6.28
C ASN A 14 -7.77 11.57 -4.75
N ASP A 15 -8.58 12.51 -4.25
CA ASP A 15 -8.69 12.78 -2.81
C ASP A 15 -9.16 11.55 -2.03
N ARG A 16 -10.14 10.80 -2.57
CA ARG A 16 -10.64 9.57 -1.95
C ARG A 16 -9.55 8.51 -1.78
N HIS A 17 -8.62 8.38 -2.73
CA HIS A 17 -7.49 7.47 -2.60
C HIS A 17 -6.53 7.93 -1.51
N VAL A 18 -6.30 9.24 -1.39
CA VAL A 18 -5.44 9.80 -0.33
C VAL A 18 -6.06 9.57 1.04
N GLU A 19 -7.36 9.82 1.21
CA GLU A 19 -8.09 9.56 2.45
C GLU A 19 -7.99 8.09 2.89
N LEU A 20 -8.14 7.15 1.96
CA LEU A 20 -7.98 5.72 2.25
C LEU A 20 -6.56 5.37 2.70
N LEU A 21 -5.54 5.94 2.06
CA LEU A 21 -4.14 5.70 2.47
C LEU A 21 -3.86 6.28 3.85
N ASP A 22 -4.40 7.46 4.16
CA ASP A 22 -4.24 8.11 5.46
C ASP A 22 -5.00 7.35 6.56
N SER A 23 -6.16 6.76 6.26
CA SER A 23 -6.87 5.89 7.21
C SER A 23 -6.03 4.66 7.58
N LEU A 24 -5.39 4.01 6.61
CA LEU A 24 -4.50 2.87 6.86
C LEU A 24 -3.30 3.23 7.75
N ILE A 25 -2.82 4.48 7.66
CA ILE A 25 -1.76 4.98 8.55
C ILE A 25 -2.33 5.20 9.96
N SER A 26 -3.50 5.83 10.07
CA SER A 26 -4.16 6.06 11.37
C SER A 26 -4.51 4.77 12.12
N GLU A 27 -4.84 3.71 11.38
CA GLU A 27 -5.13 2.37 11.91
C GLU A 27 -3.85 1.60 12.29
N GLY A 28 -2.66 2.18 12.09
CA GLY A 28 -1.37 1.55 12.40
C GLY A 28 -0.95 0.46 11.42
N LYS A 29 -1.67 0.28 10.30
CA LYS A 29 -1.37 -0.75 9.28
C LYS A 29 -0.16 -0.36 8.41
N ALA A 30 0.15 0.93 8.34
CA ALA A 30 1.31 1.44 7.61
C ALA A 30 1.94 2.65 8.33
N LYS A 31 3.25 2.85 8.12
CA LYS A 31 3.99 3.99 8.70
C LYS A 31 3.88 5.29 7.89
N ASN A 32 3.59 5.16 6.59
CA ASN A 32 3.49 6.27 5.64
C ASN A 32 2.70 5.82 4.41
N ARG A 33 2.39 6.76 3.50
CA ARG A 33 1.59 6.51 2.29
C ARG A 33 2.21 5.45 1.38
N ASN A 34 3.54 5.43 1.23
CA ASN A 34 4.23 4.39 0.46
C ASN A 34 4.02 3.00 1.07
N GLY A 35 4.09 2.90 2.40
CA GLY A 35 3.76 1.69 3.15
C GLY A 35 2.30 1.29 3.00
N ALA A 36 1.38 2.25 2.97
CA ALA A 36 -0.05 1.99 2.80
C ALA A 36 -0.37 1.48 1.39
N VAL A 37 0.22 2.04 0.35
CA VAL A 37 0.09 1.53 -1.03
C VAL A 37 0.59 0.08 -1.12
N GLN A 38 1.74 -0.20 -0.49
CA GLN A 38 2.31 -1.55 -0.45
C GLN A 38 1.42 -2.53 0.34
N TYR A 39 0.81 -2.07 1.43
CA TYR A 39 -0.16 -2.87 2.19
C TYR A 39 -1.34 -3.28 1.31
N VAL A 40 -1.91 -2.33 0.54
CA VAL A 40 -3.02 -2.60 -0.38
C VAL A 40 -2.59 -3.59 -1.47
N LEU A 41 -1.44 -3.38 -2.12
CA LEU A 41 -0.93 -4.29 -3.15
C LEU A 41 -0.79 -5.73 -2.62
N ASN A 42 -0.19 -5.90 -1.45
CA ASN A 42 -0.01 -7.21 -0.83
C ASN A 42 -1.36 -7.90 -0.52
N MET A 43 -2.37 -7.13 -0.07
CA MET A 43 -3.71 -7.66 0.19
C MET A 43 -4.36 -8.24 -1.08
N TYR A 44 -4.15 -7.61 -2.24
CA TYR A 44 -4.67 -8.11 -3.51
C TYR A 44 -3.84 -9.26 -4.08
N GLN A 45 -2.51 -9.24 -3.94
CA GLN A 45 -1.65 -10.37 -4.34
C GLN A 45 -2.02 -11.66 -3.61
N ILE A 46 -2.21 -11.61 -2.28
CA ILE A 46 -2.64 -12.76 -1.47
C ILE A 46 -4.01 -13.29 -1.91
N LYS A 47 -4.88 -12.42 -2.43
CA LYS A 47 -6.22 -12.80 -2.88
C LYS A 47 -6.21 -13.54 -4.23
N GLU A 48 -5.21 -13.31 -5.06
CA GLU A 48 -5.03 -14.02 -6.33
C GLU A 48 -4.32 -15.36 -6.15
N GLU A 49 -3.42 -15.51 -5.18
CA GLU A 49 -2.77 -16.80 -4.87
C GLU A 49 -3.73 -17.88 -4.34
N LYS A 50 -4.91 -17.49 -3.86
CA LYS A 50 -5.92 -18.41 -3.29
C LYS A 50 -7.02 -18.82 -4.28
N LYS A 51 -6.90 -18.45 -5.56
CA LYS A 51 -7.80 -18.88 -6.64
C LYS A 51 -7.10 -19.89 -7.53
#